data_AF-A0A2V2EQJ5-F1
#
_entry.id   AF-A0A2V2EQJ5-F1
#
_cell.length_a   1.000
_cell.length_b   1.000
_cell.length_c   1.000
_cell.angle_alpha   90.00
_cell.angle_beta   90.00
_cell.angle_gamma   90.00
#
_symmetry.space_group_name_H-M   'P 1'
#
loop_
_entity.id
_entity.type
_entity.pdbx_description
1 polymer ?
#
loop_
_entity_poly.entity_id
_entity_poly.type
_entity_poly.pdbx_seq_one_letter_code
_entity_poly.pdbx_strand_id
1 'polypeptide(L)'
;MEIGENNMKWKNGFYCDSEAPEGAVELTEEEYSALVCGQAEGLTIEEENGFPVLKDQRPSAEENEKKEKYLAAKRRLVSLSEDIVQYVAGEDVPSFAERKSDFIRLHNEVRIYEGKTERGIRTE
;
A
#
# COMPACT_ATOMS: atom_id res chain seq x y z
N MET A 1 45.77 -5.80 -15.03
CA MET A 1 44.53 -5.07 -15.34
C MET A 1 43.76 -5.09 -14.05
N GLU A 2 43.92 -4.05 -13.23
CA GLU A 2 43.18 -3.94 -11.98
C GLU A 2 41.71 -3.79 -12.35
N ILE A 3 40.91 -4.72 -11.86
CA ILE A 3 39.45 -4.62 -11.90
C ILE A 3 39.17 -3.46 -10.95
N GLY A 4 38.94 -2.27 -11.49
CA GLY A 4 38.64 -1.10 -10.66
C GLY A 4 37.48 -1.45 -9.74
N GLU A 5 37.67 -1.29 -8.43
CA GLU A 5 36.60 -1.42 -7.46
C GLU A 5 35.50 -0.45 -7.88
N ASN A 6 34.36 -0.98 -8.33
CA ASN A 6 33.22 -0.17 -8.73
C ASN A 6 32.56 0.37 -7.46
N ASN A 7 33.12 1.43 -6.90
CA ASN A 7 32.59 2.05 -5.71
C ASN A 7 31.29 2.79 -6.06
N MET A 8 30.25 2.56 -5.25
CA MET A 8 28.97 3.23 -5.41
C MET A 8 29.02 4.56 -4.67
N LYS A 9 28.49 5.60 -5.33
CA LYS A 9 28.38 6.94 -4.76
C LYS A 9 26.94 7.38 -4.67
N TRP A 10 26.62 8.16 -3.64
CA TRP A 10 25.30 8.73 -3.42
C TRP A 10 25.30 10.24 -3.55
N LYS A 11 24.36 10.75 -4.35
CA LYS A 11 23.93 12.15 -4.31
C LYS A 11 22.51 12.26 -4.86
N ASN A 12 21.50 12.18 -3.99
CA ASN A 12 20.09 12.10 -4.41
C ASN A 12 19.83 11.00 -5.46
N GLY A 13 20.56 9.88 -5.35
CA GLY A 13 20.61 8.80 -6.34
C GLY A 13 21.94 8.07 -6.31
N PHE A 14 21.96 6.85 -6.85
CA PHE A 14 23.16 6.01 -6.95
C PHE A 14 23.92 6.27 -8.25
N TYR A 15 25.24 6.38 -8.16
CA TYR A 15 26.13 6.58 -9.29
C TYR A 15 27.34 5.66 -9.18
N CYS A 16 27.83 5.21 -10.34
CA CYS A 16 29.17 4.64 -10.42
C CYS A 16 30.21 5.76 -10.33
N ASP A 17 31.42 5.42 -9.90
CA ASP A 17 32.48 6.39 -9.57
C ASP A 17 32.78 7.41 -10.69
N SER A 18 32.78 6.96 -11.95
CA SER A 18 33.03 7.81 -13.13
C SER A 18 31.89 8.77 -13.49
N GLU A 19 30.70 8.56 -12.94
CA GLU A 19 29.47 9.29 -13.28
C GLU A 19 28.94 10.12 -12.10
N ALA A 20 29.57 10.00 -10.94
CA ALA A 20 29.12 10.64 -9.72
C ALA A 20 29.31 12.17 -9.78
N PRO A 21 28.27 12.96 -9.46
CA PRO A 21 28.42 14.40 -9.37
C PRO A 21 29.38 14.81 -8.24
N GLU A 22 29.98 16.00 -8.34
CA GLU A 22 30.87 16.54 -7.31
C GLU A 22 30.18 16.59 -5.94
N GLY A 23 30.86 16.13 -4.88
CA GLY A 23 30.31 16.07 -3.52
C GLY A 23 29.40 14.87 -3.25
N ALA A 24 29.34 13.89 -4.15
CA ALA A 24 28.73 12.60 -3.85
C ALA A 24 29.53 11.84 -2.77
N VAL A 25 28.82 11.22 -1.84
CA VAL A 25 29.42 10.43 -0.76
C VAL A 25 29.66 9.00 -1.23
N GLU A 26 30.81 8.44 -0.89
CA GLU A 26 31.13 7.04 -1.20
C GLU A 26 30.43 6.11 -0.22
N LEU A 27 29.87 5.02 -0.74
CA LEU A 27 29.22 3.97 0.02
C LEU A 27 30.05 2.71 -0.03
N THR A 28 30.14 2.02 1.10
CA THR A 28 30.62 0.64 1.14
C THR A 28 29.62 -0.30 0.45
N GLU A 29 30.10 -1.48 0.04
CA GLU A 29 29.23 -2.53 -0.53
C GLU A 29 28.11 -2.93 0.45
N GLU A 30 28.40 -2.97 1.74
CA GLU A 30 27.42 -3.28 2.79
C GLU A 30 26.34 -2.19 2.91
N GLU A 31 26.73 -0.91 2.92
CA GLU A 31 25.77 0.21 2.95
C GLU A 31 24.88 0.23 1.71
N TYR A 32 25.48 0.07 0.52
CA TYR A 32 24.74 -0.01 -0.73
C TYR A 32 23.76 -1.21 -0.74
N SER A 33 24.24 -2.40 -0.34
CA SER A 33 23.39 -3.60 -0.26
C SER A 33 22.24 -3.41 0.72
N ALA A 34 22.48 -2.83 1.89
CA ALA A 34 21.44 -2.57 2.88
C ALA A 34 20.36 -1.63 2.31
N LEU A 35 20.75 -0.57 1.61
CA LEU A 35 19.83 0.37 0.98
C LEU A 35 18.95 -0.30 -0.09
N VAL A 36 19.55 -1.12 -0.96
CA VAL A 36 18.84 -1.85 -2.01
C VAL A 36 17.88 -2.90 -1.41
N CYS A 37 18.33 -3.66 -0.41
CA CYS A 37 17.48 -4.59 0.31
C CYS A 37 16.31 -3.89 0.99
N GLY A 38 16.56 -2.76 1.67
CA GLY A 38 15.51 -1.96 2.30
C GLY A 38 14.46 -1.47 1.31
N GLN A 39 14.87 -1.01 0.12
CA GLN A 39 13.91 -0.65 -0.94
C GLN A 39 13.08 -1.85 -1.41
N ALA A 40 13.69 -3.03 -1.55
CA ALA A 40 12.97 -4.25 -1.91
C ALA A 40 11.96 -4.67 -0.83
N GLU A 41 12.21 -4.31 0.43
CA GLU A 41 11.29 -4.50 1.58
C GLU A 41 10.23 -3.39 1.71
N GLY A 42 10.23 -2.39 0.82
CA GLY A 42 9.24 -1.31 0.81
C GLY A 42 9.62 -0.06 1.61
N LEU A 43 10.89 0.07 2.02
CA LEU A 43 11.42 1.30 2.59
C LEU A 43 11.76 2.30 1.48
N THR A 44 11.76 3.58 1.84
CA THR A 44 12.20 4.67 0.95
C THR A 44 13.59 5.10 1.37
N ILE A 45 14.44 5.46 0.40
CA ILE A 45 15.72 6.11 0.71
C ILE A 45 15.48 7.62 0.71
N GLU A 46 15.79 8.27 1.83
CA GLU A 46 15.79 9.72 1.97
C GLU A 46 17.21 10.22 2.26
N GLU A 47 17.48 11.50 1.99
CA GLU A 47 18.77 12.13 2.33
C GLU A 47 18.70 12.79 3.71
N GLU A 48 19.60 12.41 4.62
CA GLU A 48 19.81 13.09 5.90
C GLU A 48 21.29 13.45 6.06
N ASN A 49 21.57 14.74 6.26
CA ASN A 49 22.93 15.27 6.41
C ASN A 49 23.88 14.86 5.26
N GLY A 50 23.35 14.70 4.04
CA GLY A 50 24.12 14.30 2.84
C GLY A 50 24.30 12.79 2.66
N PHE A 51 23.73 11.96 3.54
CA PHE A 51 23.82 10.51 3.47
C PHE A 51 22.45 9.88 3.18
N PRO A 52 22.41 8.76 2.43
CA PRO A 52 21.19 8.00 2.24
C PRO A 52 20.80 7.26 3.52
N VAL A 53 19.54 7.40 3.92
CA VAL A 53 18.96 6.72 5.09
C VAL A 53 17.66 6.05 4.69
N LEU A 54 17.47 4.80 5.11
CA LEU A 54 16.20 4.08 4.92
C LEU A 54 15.15 4.60 5.89
N LYS A 55 13.95 4.83 5.38
CA LYS A 55 12.77 5.17 6.17
C LYS A 55 11.56 4.37 5.72
N ASP A 56 10.66 4.13 6.66
CA ASP A 56 9.34 3.61 6.33
C ASP A 56 8.64 4.51 5.31
N GLN A 57 8.13 3.90 4.24
CA GLN A 57 7.27 4.63 3.32
C GLN A 57 6.04 5.12 4.09
N ARG A 58 5.92 6.44 4.23
CA ARG A 58 4.72 7.04 4.80
C ARG A 58 3.62 6.99 3.73
N PRO A 59 2.47 6.38 4.01
CA PRO A 59 1.34 6.44 3.09
C PRO A 59 0.95 7.90 2.86
N SER A 60 0.69 8.24 1.61
CA SER A 60 0.17 9.56 1.22
C SER A 60 -1.17 9.85 1.91
N ALA A 61 -1.58 11.12 1.92
CA ALA A 61 -2.90 11.50 2.43
C ALA A 61 -4.03 10.75 1.69
N GLU A 62 -3.88 10.55 0.38
CA GLU A 62 -4.84 9.82 -0.45
C GLU A 62 -4.88 8.32 -0.10
N GLU A 63 -3.73 7.69 0.12
CA GLU A 63 -3.67 6.28 0.54
C GLU A 63 -4.28 6.07 1.93
N ASN A 64 -4.04 7.00 2.86
CA ASN A 64 -4.67 6.97 4.17
C ASN A 64 -6.19 7.15 4.07
N GLU A 65 -6.67 8.08 3.25
CA GLU A 65 -8.10 8.28 3.03
C GLU A 65 -8.76 7.03 2.42
N LYS A 66 -8.14 6.42 1.40
CA LYS A 66 -8.60 5.15 0.81
C LYS A 66 -8.66 4.04 1.85
N LYS A 67 -7.63 3.93 2.70
CA LYS A 67 -7.58 2.94 3.78
C LYS A 67 -8.70 3.14 4.79
N GLU A 68 -8.98 4.38 5.19
CA GLU A 68 -10.07 4.68 6.12
C GLU A 68 -11.45 4.35 5.52
N LYS A 69 -11.69 4.71 4.27
CA LYS A 69 -12.92 4.35 3.54
C LYS A 69 -13.10 2.83 3.44
N TYR A 70 -12.04 2.12 3.07
CA TYR A 70 -12.03 0.66 3.02
C TYR A 70 -12.34 0.01 4.37
N LEU A 71 -11.71 0.47 5.44
CA LEU A 71 -11.94 -0.05 6.79
C LEU A 71 -13.36 0.26 7.30
N ALA A 72 -13.88 1.45 7.00
CA ALA A 72 -15.25 1.82 7.32
C ALA A 72 -16.26 0.94 6.57
N ALA A 73 -16.05 0.69 5.28
CA ALA A 73 -16.88 -0.21 4.48
C ALA A 73 -16.86 -1.64 5.04
N LYS A 74 -15.68 -2.19 5.40
CA LYS A 74 -15.57 -3.51 6.03
C LYS A 74 -16.32 -3.61 7.35
N ARG A 75 -16.19 -2.62 8.24
CA ARG A 75 -16.95 -2.59 9.50
C ARG A 75 -18.45 -2.58 9.25
N ARG A 76 -18.92 -1.78 8.30
CA ARG A 76 -20.35 -1.70 7.96
C ARG A 76 -20.87 -3.01 7.36
N LEU A 77 -20.07 -3.68 6.53
CA LEU A 77 -20.42 -4.99 5.96
C LEU A 77 -20.63 -6.07 7.02
N VAL A 78 -19.88 -6.05 8.13
CA VAL A 78 -20.10 -7.01 9.24
C VAL A 78 -21.52 -6.87 9.79
N SER A 79 -21.94 -5.64 10.14
CA SER A 79 -23.29 -5.39 10.63
C SER A 79 -24.37 -5.76 9.61
N LEU A 80 -24.18 -5.41 8.34
CA LEU A 80 -25.14 -5.75 7.28
C LEU A 80 -25.18 -7.27 7.01
N SER A 81 -24.08 -7.99 7.21
CA SER A 81 -24.05 -9.44 7.08
C SER A 81 -24.87 -10.13 8.18
N GLU A 82 -24.84 -9.59 9.40
CA GLU A 82 -25.66 -10.07 10.51
C GLU A 82 -27.16 -9.88 10.21
N ASP A 83 -27.54 -8.68 9.74
CA ASP A 83 -28.92 -8.39 9.30
C ASP A 83 -29.39 -9.37 8.20
N ILE A 84 -28.51 -9.70 7.25
CA ILE A 84 -28.83 -10.66 6.17
C ILE A 84 -29.05 -12.07 6.75
N VAL A 85 -28.20 -12.50 7.68
CA VAL A 85 -28.33 -13.82 8.31
C VAL A 85 -29.61 -13.89 9.14
N GLN A 86 -29.94 -12.86 9.92
CA GLN A 86 -31.17 -12.77 10.71
C GLN A 86 -32.42 -12.87 9.81
N TYR A 87 -32.46 -12.09 8.73
CA TYR A 87 -33.57 -12.16 7.78
C TYR A 87 -33.73 -13.56 7.16
N VAL A 88 -32.61 -14.20 6.77
CA VAL A 88 -32.62 -15.57 6.22
C VAL A 88 -33.07 -16.59 7.27
N ALA A 89 -32.78 -16.36 8.55
CA ALA A 89 -33.28 -17.16 9.67
C ALA A 89 -34.78 -16.95 9.95
N GLY A 90 -35.43 -16.01 9.25
CA GLY A 90 -36.86 -15.70 9.38
C GLY A 90 -37.17 -14.60 10.38
N GLU A 91 -36.16 -13.87 10.86
CA GLU A 91 -36.39 -12.69 11.70
C GLU A 91 -36.90 -11.50 10.88
N ASP A 92 -37.73 -10.67 11.51
CA ASP A 92 -38.18 -9.42 10.91
C ASP A 92 -37.08 -8.35 11.06
N VAL A 93 -36.41 -8.05 9.94
CA VAL A 93 -35.33 -7.06 9.88
C VAL A 93 -35.86 -5.76 9.28
N PRO A 94 -35.89 -4.66 10.05
CA PRO A 94 -36.39 -3.37 9.56
C PRO A 94 -35.57 -2.87 8.36
N SER A 95 -36.27 -2.37 7.34
CA SER A 95 -35.65 -1.84 6.12
C SER A 95 -34.73 -2.85 5.40
N PHE A 96 -35.07 -4.14 5.43
CA PHE A 96 -34.22 -5.20 4.85
C PHE A 96 -33.80 -4.93 3.40
N ALA A 97 -34.71 -4.43 2.56
CA ALA A 97 -34.41 -4.12 1.16
C ALA A 97 -33.30 -3.05 1.02
N GLU A 98 -33.33 -2.01 1.86
CA GLU A 98 -32.31 -0.96 1.89
C GLU A 98 -30.98 -1.50 2.41
N ARG A 99 -31.01 -2.29 3.49
CA ARG A 99 -29.82 -2.94 4.06
C ARG A 99 -29.15 -3.88 3.06
N LYS A 100 -29.93 -4.66 2.32
CA LYS A 100 -29.44 -5.53 1.23
C LYS A 100 -28.80 -4.71 0.11
N SER A 101 -29.41 -3.59 -0.29
CA SER A 101 -28.84 -2.69 -1.29
C SER A 101 -27.49 -2.11 -0.84
N ASP A 102 -27.43 -1.63 0.40
CA ASP A 102 -26.19 -1.12 1.01
C ASP A 102 -25.10 -2.19 1.09
N PHE A 103 -25.46 -3.42 1.44
CA PHE A 103 -24.53 -4.54 1.47
C PHE A 103 -23.91 -4.78 0.10
N ILE A 104 -24.72 -4.85 -0.96
CA ILE A 104 -24.23 -5.08 -2.32
C ILE A 104 -23.27 -3.97 -2.75
N ARG A 105 -23.66 -2.70 -2.53
CA ARG A 105 -22.85 -1.53 -2.86
C ARG A 105 -21.51 -1.55 -2.14
N LEU A 106 -21.51 -1.67 -0.81
CA LEU A 106 -20.28 -1.67 -0.01
C LEU A 106 -19.41 -2.89 -0.28
N HIS A 107 -20.01 -4.05 -0.56
CA HIS A 107 -19.27 -5.25 -0.92
C HIS A 107 -18.52 -5.06 -2.24
N ASN A 108 -19.15 -4.45 -3.25
CA ASN A 108 -18.48 -4.13 -4.51
C ASN A 108 -17.40 -3.05 -4.32
N GLU A 109 -17.64 -2.04 -3.48
CA GLU A 109 -16.63 -1.04 -3.13
C GLU A 109 -15.37 -1.68 -2.50
N VAL A 110 -15.56 -2.59 -1.52
CA VAL A 110 -14.46 -3.35 -0.90
C VAL A 110 -13.73 -4.21 -1.93
N ARG A 111 -14.44 -4.81 -2.90
CA ARG A 111 -13.80 -5.58 -3.97
C ARG A 111 -12.89 -4.72 -4.82
N ILE A 112 -13.30 -3.50 -5.16
CA ILE A 112 -12.49 -2.56 -5.93
C ILE A 112 -11.20 -2.21 -5.15
N TYR A 113 -11.30 -1.92 -3.86
CA TYR A 113 -10.11 -1.71 -3.01
C TYR A 113 -9.18 -2.93 -2.95
N GLU A 114 -9.73 -4.14 -3.03
CA GLU A 114 -8.97 -5.40 -3.08
C GLU A 114 -8.47 -5.78 -4.49
N GLY A 115 -8.63 -4.90 -5.49
CA GLY A 115 -8.20 -5.15 -6.88
C GLY A 115 -9.06 -6.18 -7.63
N LYS A 116 -10.31 -6.38 -7.19
CA LYS A 116 -11.25 -7.37 -7.75
C LYS A 116 -12.36 -6.68 -8.54
N THR A 117 -12.86 -7.35 -9.57
CA THR A 117 -14.02 -6.89 -10.35
C THR A 117 -15.31 -6.93 -9.53
N GLU A 118 -16.24 -6.03 -9.80
CA GLU A 118 -17.56 -6.02 -9.16
C GLU A 118 -18.35 -7.30 -9.45
N ARG A 119 -19.25 -7.68 -8.52
CA ARG A 119 -20.21 -8.77 -8.76
C ARG A 119 -21.55 -8.17 -9.19
N GLY A 120 -22.12 -8.73 -10.26
CA GLY A 120 -23.48 -8.44 -10.67
C GLY A 120 -24.51 -9.02 -9.70
N ILE A 121 -25.69 -8.42 -9.67
CA ILE A 121 -26.85 -8.94 -8.94
C ILE A 121 -27.50 -10.01 -9.82
N ARG A 122 -27.73 -11.21 -9.27
CA ARG A 122 -28.62 -12.19 -9.93
C ARG A 122 -30.04 -11.68 -9.83
N THR A 123 -30.66 -11.40 -10.97
CA THR A 123 -32.11 -11.22 -11.10
C THR A 123 -32.70 -12.60 -11.38
N GLU A 124 -33.42 -13.16 -10.41
CA GLU A 124 -34.28 -14.33 -10.63
C GLU A 124 -35.66 -13.88 -11.09
#